data_AF-A0A6F9BSN0-F1
#
_entry.id   AF-A0A6F9BSN0-F1
#
_cell.length_a   1.000
_cell.length_b   1.000
_cell.length_c   1.000
_cell.angle_alpha   90.00
_cell.angle_beta   90.00
_cell.angle_gamma   90.00
#
_symmetry.space_group_name_H-M   'P 1'
#
loop_
_entity.id
_entity.type
_entity.pdbx_description
1 polymer ?
#
loop_
_entity_poly.entity_id
_entity_poly.type
_entity_poly.pdbx_seq_one_letter_code
_entity_poly.pdbx_strand_id
1 'polypeptide(L)'
;GCVQCSSTSGKDVYGVVLLDGKDVYSVVLLDGKDVYSVVLLDGKDVYSVVLLGGKDVYSVVLLGGKDVYSVVLLDGKDVYDVVLLGGKDVYSVVLLGGKDVYSVVLLDGKDVYSVVLLGGKDVYSVVLLDGKDVYSVVLLDGKDVYSVVLLDGRDVYSVVLLDGKDVYSVVLLGGKDVYSVVLLGDGRDVYSVVILDGKDVYSVVLLDGKDVYSVVLLDGRDVYSVVLLDGKDVYSVVLLDGKDVYVYSLLD
;
A
#
# COMPACT_ATOMS: atom_id res chain seq x y z
N GLY A 1 28.74 9.16 2.34
CA GLY A 1 28.40 9.13 3.77
C GLY A 1 28.00 10.50 4.27
N CYS A 2 26.76 10.91 4.01
CA CYS A 2 26.08 11.98 4.76
C CYS A 2 25.18 11.31 5.80
N VAL A 3 25.25 11.72 7.07
CA VAL A 3 24.45 11.14 8.17
C VAL A 3 23.81 12.27 8.98
N GLN A 4 22.49 12.24 9.15
CA GLN A 4 21.78 13.17 10.04
C GLN A 4 20.84 12.41 10.97
N CYS A 5 20.96 12.70 12.28
CA CYS A 5 19.97 12.33 13.29
C CYS A 5 19.35 13.62 13.84
N SER A 6 18.02 13.74 13.80
CA SER A 6 17.32 14.89 14.38
C SER A 6 16.31 14.43 15.42
N SER A 7 16.29 15.11 16.58
CA SER A 7 15.31 14.88 17.64
C SER A 7 14.83 16.21 18.21
N THR A 8 13.51 16.43 18.18
CA THR A 8 12.89 17.66 18.71
C THR A 8 11.54 17.32 19.34
N SER A 9 11.21 17.99 20.45
CA SER A 9 9.89 17.92 21.06
C SER A 9 9.31 19.30 21.37
N GLY A 10 7.98 19.43 21.35
CA GLY A 10 7.31 20.69 21.59
C GLY A 10 5.82 20.66 21.30
N LYS A 11 5.15 21.81 21.41
CA LYS A 11 3.75 21.91 21.02
C LYS A 11 3.60 21.75 19.51
N ASP A 12 4.32 22.57 18.75
CA ASP A 12 4.33 22.53 17.28
C ASP A 12 5.77 22.24 16.84
N VAL A 13 6.00 21.15 16.10
CA VAL A 13 7.33 20.69 15.71
C VAL A 13 7.43 20.60 14.19
N TYR A 14 8.48 21.20 13.62
CA TYR A 14 8.76 21.20 12.19
C TYR A 14 10.17 20.64 11.95
N GLY A 15 10.27 19.58 11.15
CA GLY A 15 11.53 18.99 10.73
C GLY A 15 11.68 19.03 9.21
N VAL A 16 12.83 19.52 8.73
CA VAL A 16 13.20 19.46 7.32
C VAL A 16 14.59 18.86 7.22
N VAL A 17 14.74 17.81 6.42
CA VAL A 17 16.02 17.15 6.14
C VAL A 17 16.25 17.17 4.64
N LEU A 18 17.37 17.76 4.22
CA LEU A 18 17.81 17.83 2.83
C LEU A 18 19.25 17.31 2.76
N LEU A 19 19.46 16.11 2.23
CA LEU A 19 20.80 15.53 2.09
C LEU A 19 21.03 15.05 0.65
N ASP A 20 22.23 15.27 0.15
CA ASP A 20 22.72 14.71 -1.12
C ASP A 20 24.11 14.11 -0.88
N GLY A 21 24.40 13.02 -1.58
CA GLY A 21 25.73 12.43 -1.61
C GLY A 21 25.71 10.99 -2.10
N LYS A 22 26.90 10.40 -2.24
CA LYS A 22 27.01 9.01 -2.73
C LYS A 22 26.25 8.01 -1.85
N ASP A 23 26.43 8.08 -0.54
CA ASP A 23 25.71 7.24 0.43
C ASP A 23 25.11 8.15 1.49
N VAL A 24 23.79 8.07 1.67
CA VAL A 24 23.00 8.96 2.52
C VAL A 24 22.19 8.15 3.53
N TYR A 25 22.29 8.55 4.79
CA TYR A 25 21.57 7.93 5.91
C TYR A 25 20.88 9.01 6.74
N SER A 26 19.57 8.87 6.97
CA SER A 26 18.81 9.80 7.80
C SER A 26 17.95 9.08 8.82
N VAL A 27 17.94 9.60 10.05
CA VAL A 27 17.00 9.22 11.10
C VAL A 27 16.32 10.47 11.64
N VAL A 28 15.00 10.49 11.57
CA VAL A 28 14.16 11.61 12.04
C VAL A 28 13.26 11.11 13.17
N LEU A 29 13.31 11.78 14.32
CA LEU A 29 12.55 11.46 15.54
C LEU A 29 11.87 12.73 16.06
N LEU A 30 10.59 12.95 15.77
CA LEU A 30 9.89 14.16 16.22
C LEU A 30 8.65 13.78 17.04
N ASP A 31 8.42 14.51 18.13
CA ASP A 31 7.25 14.29 18.99
C ASP A 31 6.62 15.62 19.40
N GLY A 32 5.32 15.75 19.31
CA GLY A 32 4.66 17.00 19.69
C GLY A 32 3.15 16.94 19.60
N LYS A 33 2.48 18.07 19.84
CA LYS A 33 1.02 18.11 19.61
C LYS A 33 0.75 18.11 18.10
N ASP A 34 1.38 19.02 17.37
CA ASP A 34 1.25 19.15 15.92
C ASP A 34 2.65 18.98 15.28
N VAL A 35 2.86 17.96 14.45
CA VAL A 35 4.18 17.58 13.91
C VAL A 35 4.17 17.58 12.37
N TYR A 36 5.16 18.24 11.78
CA TYR A 36 5.36 18.31 10.33
C TYR A 36 6.78 17.91 9.98
N SER A 37 6.96 16.92 9.10
CA SER A 37 8.26 16.44 8.66
C SER A 37 8.34 16.40 7.13
N VAL A 38 9.45 16.89 6.60
CA VAL A 38 9.79 16.80 5.18
C VAL A 38 11.21 16.27 5.05
N VAL A 39 11.37 15.14 4.36
CA VAL A 39 12.66 14.46 4.15
C VAL A 39 12.91 14.31 2.67
N LEU A 40 13.93 14.99 2.14
CA LEU A 40 14.40 14.85 0.76
C LEU A 40 15.85 14.36 0.78
N LEU A 41 16.07 13.14 0.28
CA LEU A 41 17.40 12.56 0.19
C LEU A 41 17.67 12.10 -1.25
N ASP A 42 18.85 12.41 -1.78
CA ASP A 42 19.32 11.89 -3.07
C ASP A 42 20.71 11.27 -2.93
N GLY A 43 20.98 10.22 -3.69
CA GLY A 43 22.27 9.56 -3.64
C GLY A 43 22.37 8.28 -4.45
N LYS A 44 23.52 7.61 -4.40
CA LYS A 44 23.63 6.27 -4.99
C LYS A 44 22.92 5.25 -4.09
N ASP A 45 23.22 5.26 -2.79
CA ASP A 45 22.64 4.36 -1.80
C ASP A 45 21.98 5.21 -0.69
N VAL A 46 20.66 5.10 -0.50
CA VAL A 46 19.88 5.96 0.39
C VAL A 46 19.09 5.14 1.41
N TYR A 47 19.22 5.53 2.69
CA TYR A 47 18.51 4.93 3.81
C TYR A 47 17.84 6.02 4.65
N SER A 48 16.53 5.90 4.85
CA SER A 48 15.74 6.82 5.66
C SER A 48 14.89 6.07 6.68
N VAL A 49 14.88 6.58 7.91
CA VAL A 49 14.00 6.14 8.98
C VAL A 49 13.31 7.36 9.58
N VAL A 50 11.98 7.39 9.53
CA VAL A 50 11.15 8.50 10.02
C VAL A 50 10.20 7.99 11.09
N LEU A 51 10.34 8.50 12.31
CA LEU A 51 9.50 8.19 13.46
C LEU A 51 8.88 9.48 13.97
N LEU A 52 7.56 9.64 13.82
CA LEU A 52 6.85 10.84 14.30
C LEU A 52 5.69 10.46 15.20
N GLY A 53 5.53 11.20 16.29
CA GLY A 53 4.42 11.05 17.24
C GLY A 53 3.72 12.38 17.47
N GLY A 54 2.38 12.35 17.58
CA GLY A 54 1.67 13.52 18.04
C GLY A 54 0.16 13.42 18.00
N LYS A 55 -0.53 14.55 18.19
CA LYS A 55 -1.98 14.58 17.95
C LYS A 55 -2.27 14.66 16.45
N ASP A 56 -1.63 15.61 15.77
CA ASP A 56 -1.81 15.83 14.32
C ASP A 56 -0.42 15.70 13.65
N VAL A 57 -0.24 14.69 12.78
CA VAL A 57 1.07 14.32 12.21
C VAL A 57 1.04 14.37 10.68
N TYR A 58 2.01 15.06 10.09
CA TYR A 58 2.19 15.20 8.65
C TYR A 58 3.62 14.84 8.25
N SER A 59 3.74 13.93 7.29
CA SER A 59 5.03 13.43 6.80
C SER A 59 5.07 13.42 5.28
N VAL A 60 6.18 13.89 4.73
CA VAL A 60 6.48 13.83 3.30
C VAL A 60 7.91 13.31 3.14
N VAL A 61 8.06 12.16 2.49
CA VAL A 61 9.36 11.49 2.28
C VAL A 61 9.59 11.30 0.79
N LEU A 62 10.61 11.98 0.26
CA LEU A 62 11.03 11.93 -1.15
C LEU A 62 12.47 11.43 -1.22
N LEU A 63 12.68 10.19 -1.68
CA LEU A 63 14.02 9.62 -1.78
C LEU A 63 14.34 9.19 -3.21
N GLY A 64 15.52 9.55 -3.69
CA GLY A 64 16.04 9.16 -4.99
C GLY A 64 17.37 8.42 -4.87
N GLY A 65 17.57 7.39 -5.67
CA GLY A 65 18.89 6.81 -5.82
C GLY A 65 18.97 5.54 -6.65
N LYS A 66 20.11 4.84 -6.58
CA LYS A 66 20.21 3.51 -7.19
C LYS A 66 19.55 2.46 -6.28
N ASP A 67 19.92 2.45 -5.00
CA ASP A 67 19.41 1.52 -4.01
C ASP A 67 18.77 2.34 -2.87
N VAL A 68 17.45 2.22 -2.66
CA VAL A 68 16.67 3.09 -1.76
C VAL A 68 15.90 2.26 -0.73
N TYR A 69 16.06 2.61 0.55
CA TYR A 69 15.37 1.98 1.67
C TYR A 69 14.70 3.03 2.55
N SER A 70 13.39 2.91 2.75
CA SER A 70 12.61 3.80 3.61
C SER A 70 11.80 3.02 4.64
N VAL A 71 11.80 3.52 5.88
CA VAL A 71 10.92 3.05 6.94
C VAL A 71 10.24 4.26 7.57
N VAL A 72 8.91 4.26 7.56
CA VAL A 72 8.08 5.34 8.10
C VAL A 72 7.15 4.77 9.16
N LEU A 73 7.26 5.26 10.40
CA LEU A 73 6.41 4.92 11.54
C LEU A 73 5.78 6.19 12.09
N LEU A 74 4.47 6.35 11.94
CA LEU A 74 3.76 7.52 12.45
C LEU A 74 2.60 7.09 13.35
N ASP A 75 2.44 7.78 14.47
CA ASP A 75 1.30 7.57 15.38
C ASP A 75 0.69 8.90 15.79
N GLY A 76 -0.64 8.95 15.80
CA GLY A 76 -1.35 10.11 16.32
C GLY A 76 -2.86 10.04 16.23
N LYS A 77 -3.55 11.14 16.51
CA LYS A 77 -5.01 11.18 16.31
C LYS A 77 -5.33 11.29 14.82
N ASP A 78 -4.72 12.24 14.14
CA ASP A 78 -4.93 12.52 12.71
C ASP A 78 -3.54 12.40 12.01
N VAL A 79 -3.39 11.46 11.08
CA VAL A 79 -2.09 11.14 10.44
C VAL A 79 -2.18 11.24 8.92
N TYR A 80 -1.23 11.96 8.33
CA TYR A 80 -1.08 12.12 6.88
C TYR A 80 0.36 11.81 6.46
N ASP A 81 0.51 10.84 5.56
CA ASP A 81 1.81 10.42 5.06
C ASP A 81 1.84 10.34 3.53
N VAL A 82 2.93 10.83 2.96
CA VAL A 82 3.21 10.77 1.53
C VAL A 82 4.63 10.29 1.32
N VAL A 83 4.78 9.14 0.65
CA VAL A 83 6.06 8.49 0.38
C VAL A 83 6.26 8.35 -1.13
N LEU A 84 7.28 9.03 -1.66
CA LEU A 84 7.68 8.97 -3.06
C LEU A 84 9.13 8.48 -3.14
N LEU A 85 9.34 7.25 -3.61
CA LEU A 85 10.68 6.67 -3.74
C LEU A 85 10.96 6.29 -5.19
N GLY A 86 12.17 6.59 -5.68
CA GLY A 86 12.60 6.22 -7.03
C GLY A 86 14.00 5.63 -7.03
N GLY A 87 14.19 4.53 -7.75
CA GLY A 87 15.52 3.99 -7.96
C GLY A 87 15.59 2.72 -8.78
N LYS A 88 16.74 2.04 -8.76
CA LYS A 88 16.85 0.72 -9.37
C LYS A 88 16.23 -0.34 -8.46
N ASP A 89 16.62 -0.36 -7.20
CA ASP A 89 16.17 -1.31 -6.19
C ASP A 89 15.52 -0.51 -5.05
N VAL A 90 14.21 -0.65 -4.83
CA VAL A 90 13.42 0.19 -3.90
C VAL A 90 12.70 -0.66 -2.86
N TYR A 91 12.88 -0.31 -1.59
CA TYR A 91 12.23 -0.96 -0.45
C TYR A 91 11.55 0.08 0.45
N SER A 92 10.25 -0.09 0.69
CA SER A 92 9.46 0.79 1.55
C SER A 92 8.64 0.01 2.57
N VAL A 93 8.69 0.46 3.83
CA VAL A 93 7.82 -0.02 4.90
C VAL A 93 7.13 1.19 5.53
N VAL A 94 5.80 1.18 5.53
CA VAL A 94 4.96 2.25 6.08
C VAL A 94 4.03 1.66 7.12
N LEU A 95 4.18 2.10 8.37
CA LEU A 95 3.34 1.71 9.52
C LEU A 95 2.70 2.97 10.11
N LEU A 96 1.39 3.13 9.95
CA LEU A 96 0.68 4.30 10.48
C LEU A 96 -0.46 3.88 11.43
N GLY A 97 -0.57 4.57 12.56
CA GLY A 97 -1.64 4.39 13.53
C GLY A 97 -2.36 5.68 13.84
N GLY A 98 -3.68 5.65 13.92
CA GLY A 98 -4.41 6.77 14.48
C GLY A 98 -5.92 6.65 14.47
N LYS A 99 -6.63 7.74 14.73
CA LYS A 99 -8.08 7.77 14.56
C LYS A 99 -8.42 7.93 13.08
N ASP A 100 -7.83 8.92 12.42
CA ASP A 100 -8.06 9.24 11.01
C ASP A 100 -6.69 9.17 10.28
N VAL A 101 -6.53 8.23 9.34
CA VAL A 101 -5.24 7.92 8.68
C VAL A 101 -5.34 8.04 7.17
N TYR A 102 -4.43 8.81 6.57
CA TYR A 102 -4.29 8.98 5.13
C TYR A 102 -2.86 8.67 4.69
N SER A 103 -2.70 7.72 3.78
CA SER A 103 -1.39 7.32 3.23
C SER A 103 -1.40 7.29 1.71
N VAL A 104 -0.36 7.85 1.11
CA VAL A 104 -0.09 7.79 -0.32
C VAL A 104 1.33 7.28 -0.53
N VAL A 105 1.47 6.14 -1.21
CA VAL A 105 2.76 5.49 -1.47
C VAL A 105 2.96 5.33 -2.97
N LEU A 106 3.95 6.01 -3.53
CA LEU A 106 4.34 5.96 -4.94
C LEU A 106 5.78 5.48 -5.04
N LEU A 107 6.01 4.31 -5.62
CA LEU A 107 7.36 3.76 -5.80
C LEU A 107 7.59 3.39 -7.26
N ASP A 108 8.75 3.77 -7.77
CA ASP A 108 9.18 3.42 -9.13
C ASP A 108 10.59 2.80 -9.10
N GLY A 109 10.78 1.71 -9.84
CA GLY A 109 12.12 1.17 -10.04
C GLY A 109 12.18 -0.12 -10.84
N LYS A 110 13.36 -0.73 -10.89
CA LYS A 110 13.49 -2.05 -11.54
C LYS A 110 12.90 -3.13 -10.65
N ASP A 111 13.31 -3.16 -9.38
CA ASP A 111 12.88 -4.14 -8.40
C ASP A 111 12.26 -3.37 -7.21
N VAL A 112 10.95 -3.55 -6.96
CA VAL A 112 10.17 -2.75 -5.99
C VAL A 112 9.53 -3.64 -4.93
N TYR A 113 9.73 -3.31 -3.66
CA TYR A 113 9.11 -3.96 -2.52
C TYR A 113 8.42 -2.94 -1.61
N SER A 114 7.13 -3.15 -1.34
CA SER A 114 6.32 -2.29 -0.49
C SER A 114 5.53 -3.08 0.53
N VAL A 115 5.57 -2.62 1.77
CA VAL A 115 4.73 -3.10 2.87
C VAL A 115 4.03 -1.91 3.51
N VAL A 116 2.70 -1.92 3.51
CA VAL A 116 1.86 -0.85 4.04
C VAL A 116 0.91 -1.44 5.09
N LEU A 117 1.06 -1.01 6.34
CA LEU A 117 0.25 -1.42 7.49
C LEU A 117 -0.40 -0.19 8.10
N LEU A 118 -1.70 -0.02 7.94
CA LEU A 118 -2.43 1.14 8.48
C LEU A 118 -3.53 0.69 9.42
N GLY A 119 -3.67 1.37 10.56
CA GLY A 119 -4.72 1.09 11.53
C GLY A 119 -5.42 2.36 12.00
N GLY A 120 -6.75 2.34 12.05
CA GLY A 120 -7.49 3.44 12.67
C GLY A 120 -8.98 3.32 12.65
N LYS A 121 -9.69 4.40 12.96
CA LYS A 121 -11.15 4.42 12.81
C LYS A 121 -11.51 4.61 11.34
N ASP A 122 -10.93 5.61 10.70
CA ASP A 122 -11.17 5.96 9.30
C ASP A 122 -9.81 5.89 8.56
N VAL A 123 -9.67 4.97 7.59
CA VAL A 123 -8.39 4.68 6.92
C VAL A 123 -8.51 4.85 5.41
N TYR A 124 -7.60 5.63 4.82
CA TYR A 124 -7.48 5.83 3.38
C TYR A 124 -6.07 5.52 2.91
N SER A 125 -5.93 4.58 1.97
CA SER A 125 -4.65 4.17 1.41
C SER A 125 -4.68 4.21 -0.12
N VAL A 126 -3.62 4.77 -0.70
CA VAL A 126 -3.35 4.73 -2.14
C VAL A 126 -1.93 4.23 -2.35
N VAL A 127 -1.78 3.11 -3.05
CA VAL A 127 -0.51 2.46 -3.34
C VAL A 127 -0.35 2.31 -4.85
N LEU A 128 0.63 3.02 -5.41
CA LEU A 128 0.98 2.99 -6.84
C LEU A 128 2.43 2.52 -6.98
N LEU A 129 2.64 1.34 -7.55
CA LEU A 129 3.98 0.79 -7.75
C LEU A 129 4.20 0.46 -9.22
N ASP A 130 5.33 0.86 -9.76
CA ASP A 130 5.77 0.51 -11.12
C ASP A 130 7.16 -0.11 -11.08
N GLY A 131 7.37 -1.16 -11.87
CA GLY A 131 8.69 -1.71 -12.06
C GLY A 131 8.77 -3.00 -12.85
N LYS A 132 9.97 -3.56 -12.99
CA LYS A 132 10.09 -4.87 -13.65
C LYS A 132 9.54 -5.98 -12.74
N ASP A 133 9.99 -6.01 -11.50
CA ASP A 133 9.61 -7.01 -10.50
C ASP A 133 8.99 -6.27 -9.30
N VAL A 134 7.70 -6.45 -9.05
CA VAL A 134 6.93 -5.69 -8.03
C VAL A 134 6.34 -6.63 -6.99
N TYR A 135 6.58 -6.32 -5.72
CA TYR A 135 5.99 -7.00 -4.57
C TYR A 135 5.30 -5.99 -3.65
N SER A 136 4.02 -6.21 -3.38
CA SER A 136 3.20 -5.35 -2.54
C SER A 136 2.42 -6.15 -1.50
N VAL A 137 2.45 -5.69 -0.26
CA VAL A 137 1.64 -6.19 0.84
C VAL A 137 0.94 -5.01 1.50
N VAL A 138 -0.39 -5.02 1.48
CA VAL A 138 -1.25 -3.96 2.03
C VAL A 138 -2.18 -4.57 3.08
N LEU A 139 -2.02 -4.17 4.34
CA LEU A 139 -2.84 -4.59 5.48
C LEU A 139 -3.48 -3.36 6.10
N LEU A 140 -4.80 -3.25 6.01
CA LEU A 140 -5.53 -2.11 6.59
C LEU A 140 -6.61 -2.62 7.55
N ASP A 141 -6.69 -1.99 8.71
CA ASP A 141 -7.71 -2.27 9.71
C ASP A 141 -8.41 -0.98 10.16
N GLY A 142 -9.73 -1.00 10.19
CA GLY A 142 -10.47 0.08 10.80
C GLY A 142 -11.98 -0.05 10.75
N LYS A 143 -12.69 1.00 11.17
CA LYS A 143 -14.16 1.00 11.04
C LYS A 143 -14.58 1.23 9.59
N ASP A 144 -14.01 2.26 8.97
CA ASP A 144 -14.30 2.67 7.59
C ASP A 144 -12.97 2.66 6.81
N VAL A 145 -12.82 1.77 5.83
CA VAL A 145 -11.56 1.53 5.10
C VAL A 145 -11.73 1.76 3.61
N TYR A 146 -10.83 2.55 3.02
CA TYR A 146 -10.74 2.78 1.58
C TYR A 146 -9.32 2.50 1.08
N SER A 147 -9.19 1.60 0.11
CA SER A 147 -7.92 1.16 -0.46
C SER A 147 -7.94 1.20 -1.97
N VAL A 148 -6.89 1.75 -2.56
CA VAL A 148 -6.62 1.73 -4.00
C VAL A 148 -5.20 1.22 -4.21
N VAL A 149 -5.07 0.09 -4.90
CA VAL A 149 -3.79 -0.57 -5.19
C VAL A 149 -3.65 -0.72 -6.70
N LEU A 150 -2.69 0.00 -7.28
CA LEU A 150 -2.36 -0.02 -8.71
C LEU A 150 -0.91 -0.47 -8.86
N LEU A 151 -0.68 -1.64 -9.44
CA LEU A 151 0.66 -2.16 -9.66
C LEU A 151 0.85 -2.52 -11.13
N ASP A 152 1.95 -2.10 -11.72
CA ASP A 152 2.33 -2.49 -13.08
C ASP A 152 3.75 -3.07 -13.08
N GLY A 153 3.97 -4.06 -13.94
CA GLY A 153 5.30 -4.59 -14.13
C GLY A 153 5.42 -5.82 -15.00
N ARG A 154 6.59 -6.46 -15.03
CA ARG A 154 6.71 -7.78 -15.68
C ARG A 154 6.16 -8.85 -14.77
N ASP A 155 6.65 -8.91 -13.54
CA ASP A 155 6.30 -9.92 -12.55
C ASP A 155 5.70 -9.18 -11.35
N VAL A 156 4.40 -9.36 -11.09
CA VAL A 156 3.67 -8.63 -10.06
C VAL A 156 3.10 -9.59 -9.01
N TYR A 157 3.42 -9.34 -7.75
CA TYR A 157 2.87 -10.04 -6.59
C TYR A 157 2.18 -9.06 -5.65
N SER A 158 0.91 -9.29 -5.37
CA SER A 158 0.10 -8.45 -4.49
C SER A 158 -0.66 -9.28 -3.46
N VAL A 159 -0.59 -8.86 -2.21
CA VAL A 159 -1.47 -9.32 -1.14
C VAL A 159 -2.17 -8.11 -0.53
N VAL A 160 -3.49 -8.12 -0.56
CA VAL A 160 -4.35 -7.09 0.02
C VAL A 160 -5.24 -7.74 1.07
N LEU A 161 -5.07 -7.30 2.32
CA LEU A 161 -5.84 -7.76 3.48
C LEU A 161 -6.52 -6.54 4.12
N LEU A 162 -7.84 -6.46 4.01
CA LEU A 162 -8.57 -5.33 4.61
C LEU A 162 -9.64 -5.85 5.56
N ASP A 163 -9.69 -5.26 6.75
CA ASP A 163 -10.72 -5.54 7.74
C ASP A 163 -11.42 -4.23 8.13
N GLY A 164 -12.74 -4.33 8.32
CA GLY A 164 -13.51 -3.23 8.83
C GLY A 164 -15.00 -3.32 8.61
N LYS A 165 -15.74 -2.44 9.29
CA LYS A 165 -17.20 -2.42 9.19
C LYS A 165 -17.67 -2.04 7.78
N ASP A 166 -17.08 -1.02 7.18
CA ASP A 166 -17.41 -0.57 5.83
C ASP A 166 -16.10 -0.52 5.01
N VAL A 167 -15.95 -1.40 4.02
CA VAL A 167 -14.69 -1.61 3.25
C VAL A 167 -14.91 -1.32 1.76
N TYR A 168 -14.03 -0.50 1.20
CA TYR A 168 -13.95 -0.21 -0.24
C TYR A 168 -12.55 -0.51 -0.76
N SER A 169 -12.44 -1.45 -1.70
CA SER A 169 -11.16 -1.87 -2.28
C SER A 169 -11.20 -1.81 -3.79
N VAL A 170 -10.15 -1.25 -4.38
CA VAL A 170 -9.89 -1.26 -5.81
C VAL A 170 -8.47 -1.79 -6.03
N VAL A 171 -8.34 -2.90 -6.74
CA VAL A 171 -7.07 -3.57 -7.04
C VAL A 171 -6.94 -3.74 -8.55
N LEU A 172 -5.99 -3.01 -9.15
CA LEU A 172 -5.70 -3.01 -10.57
C LEU A 172 -4.25 -3.44 -10.78
N LEU A 173 -4.03 -4.63 -11.32
CA LEU A 173 -2.70 -5.17 -11.53
C LEU A 173 -2.46 -5.49 -13.00
N GLY A 174 -1.32 -5.07 -13.54
CA GLY A 174 -0.89 -5.35 -14.91
C GLY A 174 0.47 -6.02 -14.96
N GLY A 175 0.64 -6.98 -15.87
CA GLY A 175 1.98 -7.45 -16.19
C GLY A 175 2.09 -8.66 -17.08
N LYS A 176 3.26 -9.29 -17.12
CA LYS A 176 3.42 -10.57 -17.81
C LYS A 176 2.91 -11.70 -16.92
N ASP A 177 3.39 -11.77 -15.69
CA ASP A 177 3.02 -12.79 -14.70
C ASP A 177 2.43 -12.06 -13.47
N VAL A 178 1.15 -12.28 -13.17
CA VAL A 178 0.42 -11.57 -12.10
C VAL A 178 -0.09 -12.55 -11.05
N TYR A 179 0.26 -12.31 -9.80
CA TYR A 179 -0.25 -13.04 -8.63
C TYR A 179 -0.95 -12.07 -7.68
N SER A 180 -2.23 -12.32 -7.42
CA SER A 180 -3.05 -11.48 -6.53
C SER A 180 -3.76 -12.33 -5.49
N VAL A 181 -3.73 -11.87 -4.23
CA VAL A 181 -4.57 -12.36 -3.15
C VAL A 181 -5.28 -11.16 -2.54
N VAL A 182 -6.61 -11.16 -2.58
CA VAL A 182 -7.46 -10.12 -2.02
C VAL A 182 -8.39 -10.77 -1.00
N LEU A 183 -8.19 -10.47 0.28
CA LEU A 183 -9.04 -10.95 1.38
C LEU A 183 -9.65 -9.74 2.09
N LEU A 184 -10.96 -9.59 2.00
CA LEU A 184 -11.71 -8.52 2.66
C LEU A 184 -12.73 -9.16 3.60
N GLY A 185 -12.73 -8.83 4.89
CA GLY A 185 -13.48 -9.60 5.89
C GLY A 185 -14.35 -8.79 6.84
N ASP A 186 -15.26 -9.53 7.52
CA ASP A 186 -16.01 -9.26 8.75
C ASP A 186 -16.83 -7.94 8.81
N GLY A 187 -16.97 -7.27 7.67
CA GLY A 187 -17.69 -6.02 7.54
C GLY A 187 -19.20 -6.15 7.43
N ARG A 188 -19.89 -5.04 7.69
CA ARG A 188 -21.28 -4.87 7.27
C ARG A 188 -21.36 -4.73 5.75
N ASP A 189 -20.56 -3.85 5.18
CA ASP A 189 -20.63 -3.46 3.77
C ASP A 189 -19.24 -3.63 3.13
N VAL A 190 -19.12 -4.51 2.13
CA VAL A 190 -17.85 -4.78 1.44
C VAL A 190 -18.00 -4.52 -0.06
N TYR A 191 -17.20 -3.60 -0.59
CA TYR A 191 -17.13 -3.26 -2.01
C TYR A 191 -15.73 -3.57 -2.53
N SER A 192 -15.64 -4.40 -3.56
CA SER A 192 -14.38 -4.83 -4.14
C SER A 192 -14.42 -4.77 -5.66
N VAL A 193 -13.40 -4.15 -6.24
CA VAL A 193 -13.11 -4.22 -7.68
C VAL A 193 -11.72 -4.80 -7.85
N VAL A 194 -11.62 -5.94 -8.52
CA VAL A 194 -10.35 -6.61 -8.84
C VAL A 194 -10.25 -6.73 -10.35
N ILE A 195 -9.25 -6.07 -10.93
CA ILE A 195 -8.97 -6.10 -12.37
C ILE A 195 -7.52 -6.51 -12.56
N LEU A 196 -7.30 -7.69 -13.15
CA LEU A 196 -5.97 -8.22 -13.40
C LEU A 196 -5.79 -8.47 -14.90
N ASP A 197 -4.68 -8.01 -15.45
CA ASP A 197 -4.29 -8.25 -16.84
C ASP A 197 -2.88 -8.82 -16.91
N GLY A 198 -2.70 -9.91 -17.66
CA GLY A 198 -1.37 -10.36 -18.00
C GLY A 198 -1.29 -11.61 -18.83
N LYS A 199 -0.09 -12.09 -19.14
CA LYS A 199 0.04 -13.36 -19.87
C LYS A 199 -0.41 -14.52 -18.99
N ASP A 200 0.08 -14.58 -17.75
CA ASP A 200 -0.21 -15.63 -16.79
C ASP A 200 -0.78 -14.97 -15.51
N VAL A 201 -2.05 -15.24 -15.17
CA VAL A 201 -2.77 -14.61 -14.05
C VAL A 201 -3.19 -15.65 -13.01
N TYR A 202 -2.81 -15.43 -11.76
CA TYR A 202 -3.26 -16.18 -10.59
C TYR A 202 -3.96 -15.25 -9.61
N SER A 203 -5.20 -15.55 -9.25
CA SER A 203 -6.03 -14.72 -8.39
C SER A 203 -6.72 -15.54 -7.30
N VAL A 204 -6.69 -15.04 -6.07
CA VAL A 204 -7.56 -15.50 -4.98
C VAL A 204 -8.32 -14.29 -4.44
N VAL A 205 -9.64 -14.35 -4.47
CA VAL A 205 -10.54 -13.30 -3.96
C VAL A 205 -11.47 -13.93 -2.94
N LEU A 206 -11.28 -13.62 -1.66
CA LEU A 206 -12.17 -14.05 -0.57
C LEU A 206 -12.81 -12.81 0.05
N LEU A 207 -14.11 -12.67 -0.09
CA LEU A 207 -14.86 -11.55 0.48
C LEU A 207 -15.91 -12.09 1.45
N ASP A 208 -15.94 -11.53 2.65
CA ASP A 208 -16.95 -11.83 3.66
C ASP A 208 -17.53 -10.54 4.22
N GLY A 209 -18.85 -10.50 4.35
CA GLY A 209 -19.57 -9.41 4.98
C GLY A 209 -21.07 -9.56 4.89
N LYS A 210 -21.83 -8.72 5.59
CA LYS A 210 -23.30 -8.81 5.51
C LYS A 210 -23.82 -8.49 4.10
N ASP A 211 -23.32 -7.40 3.50
CA ASP A 211 -23.69 -6.91 2.17
C ASP A 211 -22.41 -6.83 1.32
N VAL A 212 -22.27 -7.66 0.28
CA VAL A 212 -21.05 -7.80 -0.53
C VAL A 212 -21.30 -7.40 -1.99
N TYR A 213 -20.47 -6.50 -2.51
CA TYR A 213 -20.48 -6.03 -3.89
C TYR A 213 -19.10 -6.27 -4.52
N SER A 214 -19.05 -7.10 -5.56
CA SER A 214 -17.79 -7.53 -6.17
C SER A 214 -17.81 -7.39 -7.68
N VAL A 215 -16.72 -6.87 -8.24
CA VAL A 215 -16.41 -6.95 -9.67
C VAL A 215 -15.03 -7.59 -9.80
N VAL A 216 -14.95 -8.71 -10.52
CA VAL A 216 -13.70 -9.42 -10.80
C VAL A 216 -13.55 -9.55 -12.31
N LEU A 217 -12.54 -8.90 -12.89
CA LEU A 217 -12.21 -8.96 -14.31
C LEU A 217 -10.79 -9.48 -14.45
N LEU A 218 -10.62 -10.69 -14.99
CA LEU A 218 -9.30 -11.29 -15.21
C LEU A 218 -9.10 -11.51 -16.71
N ASP A 219 -8.05 -10.93 -17.27
CA ASP A 219 -7.65 -11.13 -18.66
C ASP A 219 -6.25 -11.76 -18.71
N GLY A 220 -6.09 -12.78 -19.53
CA GLY A 220 -4.77 -13.31 -19.83
C GLY A 220 -4.73 -14.56 -20.69
N ARG A 221 -3.54 -15.04 -21.04
CA ARG A 221 -3.45 -16.31 -21.78
C ARG A 221 -3.84 -17.48 -20.89
N ASP A 222 -3.22 -17.55 -19.71
CA ASP A 222 -3.39 -18.61 -18.72
C ASP A 222 -3.97 -17.97 -17.45
N VAL A 223 -5.22 -18.29 -17.07
CA VAL A 223 -5.91 -17.68 -15.92
C VAL A 223 -6.29 -18.76 -14.90
N TYR A 224 -5.86 -18.58 -13.66
CA TYR A 224 -6.21 -19.40 -12.51
C TYR A 224 -6.87 -18.53 -11.45
N SER A 225 -8.10 -18.84 -11.07
CA SER A 225 -8.84 -18.03 -10.10
C SER A 225 -9.61 -18.85 -9.07
N VAL A 226 -9.59 -18.35 -7.83
CA VAL A 226 -10.46 -18.78 -6.73
C VAL A 226 -11.23 -17.56 -6.27
N VAL A 227 -12.57 -17.65 -6.26
CA VAL A 227 -13.46 -16.57 -5.80
C VAL A 227 -14.45 -17.13 -4.78
N LEU A 228 -14.34 -16.78 -3.51
CA LEU A 228 -15.33 -17.13 -2.49
C LEU A 228 -15.95 -15.85 -1.94
N LEU A 229 -17.26 -15.71 -2.09
CA LEU A 229 -18.02 -14.59 -1.57
C LEU A 229 -19.04 -15.15 -0.56
N ASP A 230 -18.99 -14.67 0.68
CA ASP A 230 -19.94 -15.02 1.74
C ASP A 230 -20.67 -13.76 2.19
N GLY A 231 -21.99 -13.83 2.27
CA GLY A 231 -22.77 -12.74 2.82
C GLY A 231 -24.27 -12.93 2.75
N LYS A 232 -25.00 -12.12 3.53
CA LYS A 232 -26.46 -12.18 3.49
C LYS A 232 -27.01 -11.70 2.14
N ASP A 233 -26.43 -10.64 1.60
CA ASP A 233 -26.83 -10.00 0.34
C ASP A 233 -25.57 -9.86 -0.54
N VAL A 234 -25.42 -10.70 -1.57
CA VAL A 234 -24.22 -10.74 -2.45
C VAL A 234 -24.56 -10.33 -3.88
N TYR A 235 -23.82 -9.35 -4.41
CA TYR A 235 -23.88 -8.88 -5.79
C TYR A 235 -22.51 -9.00 -6.43
N SER A 236 -22.37 -9.84 -7.46
CA SER A 236 -21.08 -10.05 -8.11
C SER A 236 -21.17 -10.02 -9.64
N VAL A 237 -20.10 -9.51 -10.25
CA VAL A 237 -19.82 -9.62 -11.68
C VAL A 237 -18.45 -10.24 -11.83
N VAL A 238 -18.36 -11.38 -12.52
CA VAL A 238 -17.10 -12.07 -12.79
C VAL A 238 -16.96 -12.24 -14.31
N LEU A 239 -15.90 -11.68 -14.88
CA LEU A 239 -15.52 -11.85 -16.28
C LEU A 239 -14.10 -12.40 -16.34
N LEU A 240 -13.93 -13.47 -17.08
CA LEU A 240 -12.65 -14.15 -17.25
C LEU A 240 -12.44 -14.31 -18.75
N ASP A 241 -11.37 -13.73 -19.26
CA ASP A 241 -10.94 -13.91 -20.65
C ASP A 241 -9.58 -14.60 -20.69
N GLY A 242 -9.45 -15.53 -21.62
CA GLY A 242 -8.21 -16.24 -21.81
C GLY A 242 -8.30 -17.52 -22.62
N LYS A 243 -7.12 -18.01 -22.99
CA LYS A 243 -7.00 -19.24 -23.77
C LYS A 243 -7.20 -20.48 -22.89
N ASP A 244 -6.57 -20.49 -21.71
CA ASP A 244 -6.59 -21.58 -20.75
C ASP A 244 -7.06 -21.03 -19.40
N VAL A 245 -8.32 -21.30 -19.01
CA VAL A 245 -8.98 -20.70 -17.83
C VAL A 245 -9.42 -21.78 -16.83
N TYR A 246 -8.98 -21.64 -15.57
CA TYR A 246 -9.31 -22.53 -14.45
C TYR A 246 -9.91 -21.73 -13.30
N VAL A 247 -11.11 -22.12 -12.84
CA VAL A 247 -11.90 -21.33 -11.90
C VAL A 247 -12.52 -22.23 -10.83
N TYR A 248 -12.39 -21.81 -9.57
CA TYR A 248 -13.25 -22.26 -8.49
C TYR A 248 -14.02 -21.06 -7.94
N SER A 249 -15.34 -21.16 -7.88
CA SER A 249 -16.20 -20.10 -7.36
C SER A 249 -17.28 -20.64 -6.44
N LEU A 250 -17.42 -20.03 -5.26
CA LEU A 250 -18.50 -20.28 -4.30
C LEU A 250 -19.13 -18.95 -3.90
N LEU A 251 -20.46 -18.92 -3.86
CA LEU A 251 -21.25 -17.78 -3.42
C LEU A 251 -22.27 -18.32 -2.43
N ASP A 252 -22.11 -17.99 -1.15
CA ASP A 252 -23.00 -18.40 -0.06
C ASP A 252 -23.76 -17.21 0.55
#